data_AF-A0A0G0RUJ3-F1
#
_entry.id   AF-A0A0G0RUJ3-F1
#
_cell.length_a   1.000
_cell.length_b   1.000
_cell.length_c   1.000
_cell.angle_alpha   90.00
_cell.angle_beta   90.00
_cell.angle_gamma   90.00
#
_symmetry.space_group_name_H-M   'P 1'
#
loop_
_entity.id
_entity.type
_entity.pdbx_description
1 polymer ?
#
loop_
_entity_poly.entity_id
_entity_poly.type
_entity_poly.pdbx_seq_one_letter_code
_entity_poly.pdbx_strand_id
1 'polypeptide(L)'
;MATLPETSYKKATQALNFLAQKKDGQINKMKAIKLIYLADKLHLRKYGRPIVGDLYWAMKLGPVGSRTKRAAELDLPTELLSYTKKYIRPGDEKKQFFVSLKPADLELFSKTDLECLEIIYKNFGDKDQFELATLTHQYPEWKKHKKELESGKKRVEMNYRDFFAEAGKTDPVFGQKKINLALAKESFNELEEVSAFFAG
;
A
#
# COMPACT_ATOMS: atom_id res chain seq x y z
N MET A 1 -0.69 -14.20 -3.99
CA MET A 1 0.20 -14.06 -5.16
C MET A 1 1.65 -14.19 -4.70
N ALA A 2 2.37 -15.22 -5.15
CA ALA A 2 3.75 -15.49 -4.75
C ALA A 2 4.75 -14.51 -5.42
N THR A 3 4.66 -13.22 -5.12
CA THR A 3 5.84 -12.36 -5.22
C THR A 3 6.80 -12.81 -4.13
N LEU A 4 7.99 -13.26 -4.51
CA LEU A 4 9.03 -13.63 -3.54
C LEU A 4 9.16 -12.51 -2.49
N PRO A 5 9.21 -12.83 -1.19
CA PRO A 5 9.21 -11.83 -0.12
C PRO A 5 10.21 -10.69 -0.36
N GLU A 6 11.39 -11.01 -0.90
CA GLU A 6 12.43 -10.06 -1.27
C GLU A 6 11.96 -9.03 -2.33
N THR A 7 11.34 -9.48 -3.42
CA THR A 7 10.82 -8.61 -4.48
C THR A 7 9.75 -7.67 -3.94
N SER A 8 8.87 -8.12 -3.04
CA SER A 8 7.88 -7.24 -2.39
C SER A 8 8.53 -6.15 -1.56
N TYR A 9 9.62 -6.43 -0.85
CA TYR A 9 10.37 -5.39 -0.10
C TYR A 9 11.07 -4.40 -1.03
N LYS A 10 11.62 -4.87 -2.17
CA LYS A 10 12.19 -3.99 -3.20
C LYS A 10 11.12 -3.08 -3.81
N LYS A 11 9.96 -3.62 -4.18
CA LYS A 11 8.80 -2.82 -4.63
C LYS A 11 8.33 -1.83 -3.58
N ALA A 12 8.24 -2.23 -2.30
CA ALA A 12 7.86 -1.33 -1.21
C ALA A 12 8.85 -0.15 -1.08
N THR A 13 10.15 -0.43 -1.11
CA THR A 13 11.22 0.59 -1.10
C THR A 13 11.07 1.55 -2.28
N GLN A 14 10.86 1.03 -3.49
CA GLN A 14 10.77 1.89 -4.67
C GLN A 14 9.45 2.67 -4.72
N ALA A 15 8.36 2.13 -4.21
CA ALA A 15 7.09 2.85 -4.11
C ALA A 15 7.21 4.02 -3.11
N LEU A 16 7.89 3.79 -1.98
CA LEU A 16 8.23 4.86 -1.03
C LEU A 16 9.10 5.94 -1.70
N ASN A 17 10.16 5.52 -2.40
CA ASN A 17 11.07 6.43 -3.08
C ASN A 17 10.36 7.25 -4.17
N PHE A 18 9.54 6.60 -5.00
CA PHE A 18 8.71 7.24 -6.02
C PHE A 18 7.82 8.33 -5.42
N LEU A 19 7.13 8.05 -4.30
CA LEU A 19 6.27 9.03 -3.64
C LEU A 19 7.06 10.19 -3.02
N ALA A 20 8.27 9.94 -2.50
CA ALA A 20 9.15 11.01 -2.05
C ALA A 20 9.58 11.91 -3.22
N GLN A 21 9.97 11.34 -4.36
CA GLN A 21 10.31 12.13 -5.55
C GLN A 21 9.15 12.98 -6.04
N LYS A 22 7.92 12.44 -6.00
CA LYS A 22 6.71 13.19 -6.33
C LYS A 22 6.44 14.34 -5.37
N LYS A 23 6.87 14.21 -4.11
CA LYS A 23 6.77 15.23 -3.05
C LYS A 23 8.12 15.92 -2.85
N ASP A 24 8.69 16.47 -3.91
CA ASP A 24 9.87 17.36 -3.85
C ASP A 24 11.09 16.73 -3.15
N GLY A 25 11.20 15.40 -3.17
CA GLY A 25 12.30 14.63 -2.58
C GLY A 25 12.11 14.24 -1.12
N GLN A 26 11.04 14.67 -0.42
CA GLN A 26 10.82 14.36 1.00
C GLN A 26 9.34 14.13 1.32
N ILE A 27 9.03 13.06 2.05
CA ILE A 27 7.64 12.74 2.43
C ILE A 27 7.52 12.17 3.84
N ASN A 28 6.39 12.45 4.49
CA ASN A 28 6.04 11.85 5.77
C ASN A 28 5.81 10.34 5.59
N LYS A 29 6.34 9.52 6.51
CA LYS A 29 6.25 8.06 6.43
C LYS A 29 4.82 7.54 6.47
N MET A 30 3.98 8.10 7.35
CA MET A 30 2.59 7.65 7.48
C MET A 30 1.77 8.04 6.25
N LYS A 31 2.03 9.21 5.66
CA LYS A 31 1.47 9.60 4.37
C LYS A 31 1.85 8.60 3.27
N ALA A 32 3.14 8.30 3.11
CA ALA A 32 3.59 7.37 2.09
C ALA A 32 3.02 5.95 2.25
N ILE A 33 2.98 5.42 3.48
CA ILE A 33 2.36 4.12 3.79
C ILE A 33 0.89 4.07 3.35
N LYS A 34 0.13 5.14 3.61
CA LYS A 34 -1.29 5.22 3.22
C LYS A 34 -1.49 5.34 1.72
N LEU A 35 -0.64 6.12 1.04
CA LEU A 35 -0.68 6.22 -0.42
C LEU A 35 -0.37 4.87 -1.07
N ILE A 36 0.58 4.10 -0.55
CA ILE A 36 0.88 2.75 -1.06
C ILE A 36 -0.29 1.80 -0.84
N TYR A 37 -0.93 1.83 0.34
CA TYR A 37 -2.16 1.10 0.59
C TYR A 37 -3.26 1.42 -0.43
N LEU A 38 -3.49 2.71 -0.71
CA LEU A 38 -4.49 3.14 -1.69
C LEU A 38 -4.13 2.69 -3.11
N ALA A 39 -2.85 2.67 -3.45
CA ALA A 39 -2.35 2.21 -4.75
C ALA A 39 -2.54 0.70 -4.92
N ASP A 40 -2.22 -0.09 -3.89
CA ASP A 40 -2.51 -1.52 -3.87
C ASP A 40 -4.01 -1.77 -3.99
N LYS A 41 -4.85 -1.03 -3.25
CA LYS A 41 -6.31 -1.12 -3.36
C LYS A 41 -6.79 -0.83 -4.77
N LEU A 42 -6.33 0.26 -5.38
CA LEU A 42 -6.74 0.64 -6.74
C LEU A 42 -6.33 -0.42 -7.75
N HIS A 43 -5.07 -0.88 -7.66
CA HIS A 43 -4.55 -1.86 -8.59
C HIS A 43 -5.26 -3.21 -8.45
N LEU A 44 -5.58 -3.61 -7.22
CA LEU A 44 -6.36 -4.81 -6.94
C LEU A 44 -7.76 -4.73 -7.56
N ARG A 45 -8.45 -3.60 -7.38
CA ARG A 45 -9.80 -3.40 -7.93
C ARG A 45 -9.85 -3.29 -9.45
N LYS A 46 -8.77 -2.80 -10.07
CA LYS A 46 -8.67 -2.67 -11.53
C LYS A 46 -8.18 -3.94 -12.23
N TYR A 47 -7.22 -4.65 -11.63
CA TYR A 47 -6.44 -5.67 -12.31
C TYR A 47 -6.30 -6.98 -11.53
N GLY A 48 -7.02 -7.14 -10.42
CA GLY A 48 -7.06 -8.39 -9.66
C GLY A 48 -5.76 -8.74 -8.94
N ARG A 49 -4.84 -7.78 -8.76
CA ARG A 49 -3.61 -7.96 -7.98
C ARG A 49 -3.11 -6.68 -7.32
N PRO A 50 -2.43 -6.74 -6.18
CA PRO A 50 -1.75 -5.57 -5.60
C PRO A 50 -0.46 -5.22 -6.37
N ILE A 51 0.12 -4.06 -6.07
CA ILE A 51 1.43 -3.61 -6.57
C ILE A 51 2.55 -4.20 -5.71
N VAL A 52 2.50 -3.92 -4.39
CA VAL A 52 3.47 -4.38 -3.40
C VAL A 52 3.10 -5.77 -2.87
N GLY A 53 1.80 -6.02 -2.67
CA GLY A 53 1.32 -7.27 -2.08
C GLY A 53 1.63 -7.37 -0.60
N ASP A 54 1.36 -6.29 0.14
CA ASP A 54 1.66 -6.21 1.57
C ASP A 54 0.74 -7.08 2.45
N LEU A 55 1.17 -7.37 3.68
CA LEU A 55 0.29 -7.87 4.72
C LEU A 55 -0.30 -6.65 5.46
N TYR A 56 -1.59 -6.42 5.24
CA TYR A 56 -2.28 -5.24 5.74
C TYR A 56 -2.92 -5.45 7.12
N TRP A 57 -2.70 -4.47 8.00
CA TRP A 57 -3.30 -4.42 9.33
C TRP A 57 -4.17 -3.18 9.46
N ALA A 58 -5.38 -3.35 9.97
CA ALA A 58 -6.17 -2.24 10.47
C ALA A 58 -5.59 -1.81 11.82
N MET A 59 -5.22 -0.53 11.94
CA MET A 59 -4.68 0.07 13.17
C MET A 59 -5.36 1.39 13.50
N LYS A 60 -5.10 1.95 14.70
CA LYS A 60 -5.71 3.20 15.19
C LYS A 60 -5.62 4.37 14.20
N LEU A 61 -4.49 4.52 13.49
CA LEU A 61 -4.27 5.60 12.53
C LEU A 61 -4.51 5.20 11.07
N GLY A 62 -5.24 4.10 10.84
CA GLY A 62 -5.60 3.62 9.51
C GLY A 62 -4.94 2.28 9.16
N PRO A 63 -5.07 1.85 7.90
CA PRO A 63 -4.46 0.62 7.39
C PRO A 63 -2.95 0.79 7.25
N VAL A 64 -2.21 -0.28 7.55
CA VAL A 64 -0.74 -0.29 7.54
C VAL A 64 -0.25 -1.57 6.87
N GLY A 65 0.52 -1.41 5.79
CA GLY A 65 1.27 -2.50 5.16
C GLY A 65 2.54 -2.83 5.95
N SER A 66 2.73 -4.10 6.31
CA SER A 66 3.85 -4.57 7.12
C SER A 66 5.22 -4.31 6.48
N ARG A 67 5.41 -4.74 5.22
CA ARG A 67 6.68 -4.57 4.49
C ARG A 67 6.97 -3.11 4.22
N THR A 68 5.95 -2.35 3.84
CA THR A 68 6.04 -0.92 3.58
C THR A 68 6.43 -0.15 4.84
N LYS A 69 5.80 -0.44 5.98
CA LYS A 69 6.16 0.17 7.27
C LYS A 69 7.61 -0.14 7.64
N ARG A 70 8.02 -1.40 7.55
CA ARG A 70 9.40 -1.82 7.85
C ARG A 70 10.42 -1.13 6.96
N ALA A 71 10.16 -1.01 5.66
CA ALA A 71 11.03 -0.28 4.74
C ALA A 71 11.10 1.22 5.07
N ALA A 72 9.97 1.86 5.35
CA ALA A 72 9.92 3.28 5.71
C ALA A 72 10.61 3.59 7.07
N GLU A 73 10.64 2.62 7.97
CA GLU A 73 11.30 2.73 9.28
C GLU A 73 12.76 2.23 9.28
N LEU A 74 13.24 1.71 8.14
CA LEU A 74 14.55 1.07 7.99
C LEU A 74 14.76 -0.10 8.97
N ASP A 75 13.67 -0.81 9.29
CA ASP A 75 13.64 -2.01 10.14
C ASP A 75 13.54 -3.27 9.27
N LEU A 76 14.63 -3.58 8.58
CA LEU A 76 14.72 -4.67 7.61
C LEU A 76 15.94 -5.56 7.91
N PRO A 77 15.91 -6.85 7.49
CA PRO A 77 17.12 -7.69 7.45
C PRO A 77 18.25 -7.03 6.66
N THR A 78 19.51 -7.36 6.99
CA THR A 78 20.72 -6.67 6.49
C THR A 78 20.76 -6.46 4.98
N GLU A 79 20.44 -7.48 4.18
CA GLU A 79 20.47 -7.40 2.72
C GLU A 79 19.44 -6.41 2.16
N LEU A 80 18.20 -6.50 2.65
CA LEU A 80 17.10 -5.60 2.29
C LEU A 80 17.36 -4.18 2.79
N LEU A 81 17.89 -4.02 3.99
CA LEU A 81 18.28 -2.73 4.55
C LEU A 81 19.36 -2.06 3.69
N SER A 82 20.34 -2.85 3.23
CA SER A 82 21.41 -2.39 2.36
C SER A 82 20.87 -1.92 1.00
N TYR A 83 19.85 -2.60 0.46
CA TYR A 83 19.13 -2.12 -0.71
C TYR A 83 18.36 -0.82 -0.42
N THR A 84 17.53 -0.78 0.62
CA THR A 84 16.68 0.37 0.96
C THR A 84 17.49 1.64 1.22
N LYS A 85 18.62 1.54 1.92
CA LYS A 85 19.53 2.67 2.19
C LYS A 85 20.17 3.28 0.95
N LYS A 86 20.17 2.58 -0.20
CA LYS A 86 20.62 3.16 -1.49
C LYS A 86 19.64 4.18 -2.05
N TYR A 87 18.38 4.16 -1.61
CA TYR A 87 17.30 4.95 -2.20
C TYR A 87 16.68 5.94 -1.22
N ILE A 88 16.56 5.58 0.06
CA ILE A 88 15.94 6.44 1.07
C ILE A 88 16.75 6.48 2.37
N ARG A 89 16.67 7.61 3.09
CA ARG A 89 17.19 7.77 4.46
C ARG A 89 16.23 8.61 5.32
N PRO A 90 16.35 8.61 6.65
CA PRO A 90 15.56 9.49 7.51
C PRO A 90 15.78 10.96 7.13
N GLY A 91 14.69 11.73 7.10
CA GLY A 91 14.68 13.16 6.78
C GLY A 91 14.67 14.07 8.02
N ASP A 92 14.48 13.49 9.20
CA ASP A 92 14.37 14.19 10.47
C ASP A 92 14.82 13.30 11.64
N GLU A 93 15.20 13.93 12.76
CA GLU A 93 15.64 13.24 13.98
C GLU A 93 14.57 12.31 14.55
N LYS A 94 13.30 12.73 14.48
CA LYS A 94 12.14 11.96 14.95
C LYS A 94 11.74 10.84 13.99
N LYS A 95 12.44 10.70 12.85
CA LYS A 95 12.20 9.68 11.82
C LYS A 95 10.73 9.62 11.39
N GLN A 96 10.07 10.77 11.27
CA GLN A 96 8.72 10.90 10.74
C GLN A 96 8.72 11.10 9.23
N PHE A 97 9.83 11.57 8.67
CA PHE A 97 10.05 11.81 7.26
C PHE A 97 11.20 10.93 6.75
N PHE A 98 11.16 10.66 5.46
CA PHE A 98 12.31 10.13 4.74
C PHE A 98 12.52 10.95 3.46
N VAL A 99 13.77 10.97 2.99
CA VAL A 99 14.18 11.67 1.78
C VAL A 99 14.62 10.67 0.72
N SER A 100 14.34 11.00 -0.54
CA SER A 100 14.87 10.31 -1.71
C SER A 100 16.34 10.67 -1.91
N LEU A 101 17.17 9.66 -2.16
CA LEU A 101 18.61 9.82 -2.40
C LEU A 101 18.98 9.71 -3.89
N LYS A 102 18.14 9.03 -4.67
CA LYS A 102 18.32 8.82 -6.11
C LYS A 102 17.01 8.41 -6.76
N PRO A 103 16.92 8.42 -8.11
CA PRO A 103 15.72 8.01 -8.82
C PRO A 103 15.20 6.64 -8.41
N ALA A 104 13.87 6.51 -8.31
CA ALA A 104 13.21 5.23 -8.12
C ALA A 104 13.52 4.30 -9.29
N ASP A 105 13.77 3.03 -8.97
CA ASP A 105 13.93 1.98 -9.95
C ASP A 105 12.54 1.59 -10.48
N LEU A 106 12.18 2.19 -11.62
CA LEU A 106 10.86 2.02 -12.24
C LEU A 106 10.72 0.68 -12.97
N GLU A 107 11.82 -0.02 -13.28
CA GLU A 107 11.81 -1.30 -13.99
C GLU A 107 11.20 -2.43 -13.14
N LEU A 108 11.17 -2.25 -11.81
CA LEU A 108 10.47 -3.14 -10.89
C LEU A 108 8.94 -3.08 -11.01
N PHE A 109 8.40 -2.06 -11.68
CA PHE A 109 6.97 -1.86 -11.81
C PHE A 109 6.49 -2.13 -13.23
N SER A 110 5.34 -2.78 -13.34
CA SER A 110 4.63 -2.82 -14.62
C SER A 110 4.04 -1.44 -14.96
N LYS A 111 3.64 -1.24 -16.22
CA LYS A 111 2.96 0.00 -16.65
C LYS A 111 1.70 0.30 -15.82
N THR A 112 0.92 -0.73 -15.48
CA THR A 112 -0.30 -0.58 -14.67
C THR A 112 -0.01 -0.30 -13.20
N ASP A 113 1.11 -0.79 -12.66
CA ASP A 113 1.56 -0.44 -11.30
C ASP A 113 1.84 1.07 -11.21
N LEU A 114 2.62 1.60 -12.16
CA LEU A 114 2.94 3.03 -12.24
C LEU A 114 1.68 3.88 -12.47
N GLU A 115 0.77 3.44 -13.35
CA GLU A 115 -0.52 4.11 -13.57
C GLU A 115 -1.30 4.28 -12.25
N CYS A 116 -1.41 3.22 -11.45
CA CYS A 116 -2.12 3.27 -10.17
C CYS A 116 -1.41 4.15 -9.13
N LEU A 117 -0.08 4.10 -9.04
CA LEU A 117 0.69 4.98 -8.16
C LEU A 117 0.48 6.46 -8.52
N GLU A 118 0.52 6.80 -9.81
CA GLU A 118 0.29 8.16 -10.31
C GLU A 118 -1.14 8.63 -10.05
N ILE A 119 -2.15 7.80 -10.32
CA ILE A 119 -3.55 8.14 -10.06
C ILE A 119 -3.76 8.43 -8.57
N ILE A 120 -3.22 7.59 -7.69
CA ILE A 120 -3.36 7.80 -6.24
C ILE A 120 -2.63 9.04 -5.77
N TYR A 121 -1.41 9.28 -6.25
CA TYR A 121 -0.69 10.51 -5.91
C TYR A 121 -1.45 11.76 -6.40
N LYS A 122 -1.98 11.75 -7.63
CA LYS A 122 -2.75 12.87 -8.17
C LYS A 122 -4.02 13.19 -7.35
N ASN A 123 -4.70 12.18 -6.82
CA ASN A 123 -5.97 12.37 -6.10
C ASN A 123 -5.79 12.63 -4.60
N PHE A 124 -4.73 12.11 -3.99
CA PHE A 124 -4.57 12.09 -2.54
C PHE A 124 -3.21 12.60 -2.06
N GLY A 125 -2.30 12.91 -2.97
CA GLY A 125 -0.93 13.35 -2.70
C GLY A 125 -0.83 14.70 -1.99
N ASP A 126 -1.86 15.55 -2.05
CA ASP A 126 -1.89 16.82 -1.32
C ASP A 126 -2.33 16.67 0.13
N LYS A 127 -3.03 15.58 0.47
CA LYS A 127 -3.53 15.31 1.82
C LYS A 127 -2.40 15.02 2.79
N ASP A 128 -2.48 15.53 4.00
CA ASP A 128 -1.55 15.16 5.06
C ASP A 128 -1.82 13.75 5.60
N GLN A 129 -0.92 13.27 6.46
CA GLN A 129 -1.00 11.93 7.03
C GLN A 129 -2.25 11.69 7.89
N PHE A 130 -2.83 12.71 8.52
CA PHE A 130 -4.01 12.60 9.37
C PHE A 130 -5.30 12.70 8.55
N GLU A 131 -5.34 13.55 7.53
CA GLU A 131 -6.41 13.57 6.53
C GLU A 131 -6.52 12.21 5.82
N LEU A 132 -5.39 11.60 5.44
CA LEU A 132 -5.37 10.25 4.91
C LEU A 132 -5.81 9.20 5.95
N ALA A 133 -5.59 9.42 7.24
CA ALA A 133 -6.11 8.54 8.30
C ALA A 133 -7.65 8.55 8.28
N THR A 134 -8.21 9.75 8.38
CA THR A 134 -9.65 9.97 8.39
C THR A 134 -10.31 9.44 7.13
N LEU A 135 -9.68 9.65 5.97
CA LEU A 135 -10.14 9.11 4.69
C LEU A 135 -10.16 7.58 4.71
N THR A 136 -9.03 6.95 5.04
CA THR A 136 -8.91 5.49 5.00
C THR A 136 -9.82 4.78 6.00
N HIS A 137 -10.21 5.43 7.09
CA HIS A 137 -11.20 4.92 8.05
C HIS A 137 -12.61 4.77 7.46
N GLN A 138 -12.92 5.46 6.36
CA GLN A 138 -14.24 5.36 5.72
C GLN A 138 -14.39 4.09 4.88
N TYR A 139 -13.29 3.43 4.50
CA TYR A 139 -13.36 2.30 3.60
C TYR A 139 -13.78 0.99 4.30
N PRO A 140 -14.63 0.16 3.67
CA PRO A 140 -15.19 -1.03 4.29
C PRO A 140 -14.16 -1.98 4.87
N GLU A 141 -13.05 -2.19 4.16
CA GLU A 141 -11.99 -3.12 4.54
C GLU A 141 -11.30 -2.73 5.85
N TRP A 142 -11.22 -1.43 6.20
CA TRP A 142 -10.74 -0.98 7.51
C TRP A 142 -11.90 -0.86 8.51
N LYS A 143 -13.02 -0.26 8.07
CA LYS A 143 -14.15 0.12 8.93
C LYS A 143 -14.77 -1.06 9.67
N LYS A 144 -14.77 -2.26 9.07
CA LYS A 144 -15.30 -3.46 9.72
C LYS A 144 -14.56 -3.84 11.02
N HIS A 145 -13.30 -3.43 11.16
CA HIS A 145 -12.45 -3.70 12.33
C HIS A 145 -12.55 -2.62 13.42
N LYS A 146 -13.29 -1.52 13.18
CA LYS A 146 -13.34 -0.36 14.08
C LYS A 146 -13.70 -0.74 15.52
N LYS A 147 -14.72 -1.58 15.72
CA LYS A 147 -15.17 -2.00 17.06
C LYS A 147 -14.09 -2.76 17.82
N GLU A 148 -13.34 -3.62 17.14
CA GLU A 148 -12.25 -4.39 17.76
C GLU A 148 -11.08 -3.50 18.17
N LEU A 149 -10.78 -2.46 17.38
CA LEU A 149 -9.75 -1.48 17.72
C LEU A 149 -10.19 -0.61 18.90
N GLU A 150 -11.47 -0.23 18.96
CA GLU A 150 -12.05 0.52 20.09
C GLU A 150 -12.12 -0.31 21.38
N SER A 151 -12.24 -1.64 21.26
CA SER A 151 -12.18 -2.56 22.41
C SER A 151 -10.76 -2.85 22.91
N GLY A 152 -9.75 -2.14 22.40
CA GLY A 152 -8.37 -2.22 22.87
C GLY A 152 -7.43 -3.08 22.04
N LYS A 153 -7.86 -3.71 20.93
CA LYS A 153 -6.91 -4.39 20.03
C LYS A 153 -5.99 -3.35 19.38
N LYS A 154 -4.68 -3.61 19.39
CA LYS A 154 -3.68 -2.73 18.76
C LYS A 154 -3.72 -2.78 17.23
N ARG A 155 -4.05 -3.95 16.68
CA ARG A 155 -4.15 -4.20 15.24
C ARG A 155 -5.05 -5.41 14.97
N VAL A 156 -5.71 -5.42 13.82
CA VAL A 156 -6.47 -6.56 13.29
C VAL A 156 -6.04 -6.81 11.84
N GLU A 157 -5.83 -8.06 11.45
CA GLU A 157 -5.44 -8.40 10.07
C GLU A 157 -6.60 -8.12 9.10
N MET A 158 -6.28 -7.48 7.98
CA MET A 158 -7.26 -7.15 6.94
C MET A 158 -7.26 -8.23 5.86
N ASN A 159 -8.43 -8.53 5.30
CA ASN A 159 -8.55 -9.50 4.22
C ASN A 159 -8.61 -8.78 2.86
N TYR A 160 -7.79 -9.21 1.89
CA TYR A 160 -7.78 -8.66 0.54
C TYR A 160 -9.15 -8.69 -0.15
N ARG A 161 -10.00 -9.68 0.16
CA ARG A 161 -11.34 -9.78 -0.44
C ARG A 161 -12.25 -8.60 -0.05
N ASP A 162 -12.00 -7.95 1.07
CA ASP A 162 -12.78 -6.78 1.50
C ASP A 162 -12.49 -5.53 0.65
N PHE A 163 -11.34 -5.47 -0.02
CA PHE A 163 -10.94 -4.32 -0.83
C PHE A 163 -11.80 -4.20 -2.10
N PHE A 164 -12.49 -5.28 -2.48
CA PHE A 164 -13.49 -5.32 -3.56
C PHE A 164 -14.88 -4.87 -3.11
N ALA A 165 -15.11 -4.67 -1.82
CA ALA A 165 -16.40 -4.19 -1.33
C ALA A 165 -16.73 -2.84 -1.96
N GLU A 166 -17.99 -2.65 -2.33
CA GLU A 166 -18.51 -1.33 -2.66
C GLU A 166 -18.77 -0.58 -1.35
N ALA A 167 -18.11 0.55 -1.16
CA ALA A 167 -18.54 1.50 -0.16
C ALA A 167 -19.70 2.34 -0.76
N GLY A 168 -20.61 2.85 0.05
CA GLY A 168 -21.73 3.69 -0.41
C GLY A 168 -21.28 4.89 -1.28
N LYS A 169 -21.01 6.05 -0.69
CA LYS A 169 -20.28 7.12 -1.40
C LYS A 169 -18.82 6.70 -1.57
N THR A 170 -18.52 5.95 -2.62
CA THR A 170 -17.16 5.59 -2.99
C THR A 170 -16.43 6.81 -3.55
N ASP A 171 -15.18 7.03 -3.15
CA ASP A 171 -14.32 7.96 -3.87
C ASP A 171 -14.29 7.54 -5.35
N PRO A 172 -14.52 8.46 -6.31
CA PRO A 172 -14.64 8.11 -7.73
C PRO A 172 -13.46 7.30 -8.28
N VAL A 173 -12.27 7.47 -7.71
CA VAL A 173 -11.07 6.72 -8.06
C VAL A 173 -11.23 5.19 -7.90
N PHE A 174 -12.08 4.74 -6.97
CA PHE A 174 -12.38 3.34 -6.71
C PHE A 174 -13.72 2.89 -7.33
N GLY A 175 -14.37 3.75 -8.12
CA GLY A 175 -15.66 3.50 -8.76
C GLY A 175 -15.56 2.67 -10.05
N GLN A 176 -14.90 1.50 -10.00
CA GLN A 176 -14.85 0.59 -11.14
C GLN A 176 -16.27 0.13 -11.54
N LYS A 177 -16.53 -0.03 -12.84
CA LYS A 177 -17.79 -0.61 -13.33
C LYS A 177 -17.98 -2.00 -12.70
N LYS A 178 -19.21 -2.33 -12.29
CA LYS A 178 -19.55 -3.58 -11.61
C LYS A 178 -18.98 -4.83 -12.29
N ILE A 179 -19.06 -4.92 -13.62
CA ILE A 179 -18.52 -6.05 -14.39
C ILE A 179 -16.99 -6.13 -14.30
N ASN A 180 -16.28 -5.01 -14.45
CA ASN A 180 -14.82 -4.98 -14.35
C ASN A 180 -14.35 -5.32 -12.94
N LEU A 181 -15.06 -4.84 -11.91
CA LEU A 181 -14.76 -5.14 -10.52
C LEU A 181 -14.98 -6.63 -10.21
N ALA A 182 -16.04 -7.24 -10.75
CA ALA A 182 -16.30 -8.67 -10.62
C ALA A 182 -15.21 -9.51 -11.27
N LEU A 183 -14.81 -9.19 -12.50
CA LEU A 183 -13.72 -9.86 -13.21
C LEU A 183 -12.39 -9.73 -12.45
N ALA A 184 -12.04 -8.53 -11.97
CA ALA A 184 -10.84 -8.34 -11.16
C ALA A 184 -10.86 -9.18 -9.87
N LYS A 185 -12.02 -9.31 -9.23
CA LYS A 185 -12.18 -10.15 -8.03
C LYS A 185 -12.04 -11.63 -8.35
N GLU A 186 -12.60 -12.09 -9.46
CA GLU A 186 -12.48 -13.47 -9.95
C GLU A 186 -11.02 -13.80 -10.24
N SER A 187 -10.32 -12.99 -11.05
CA SER A 187 -8.89 -13.17 -11.33
C SER A 187 -8.04 -13.17 -10.05
N PHE A 188 -8.37 -12.33 -9.06
CA PHE A 188 -7.67 -12.34 -7.77
C PHE A 188 -7.87 -13.67 -7.02
N ASN A 189 -9.10 -14.19 -6.98
CA ASN A 189 -9.39 -15.46 -6.31
C ASN A 189 -8.66 -16.63 -6.98
N GLU A 190 -8.68 -16.70 -8.32
CA GLU A 190 -7.96 -17.72 -9.08
C GLU A 190 -6.45 -17.69 -8.76
N LEU A 191 -5.85 -16.49 -8.73
CA LEU A 191 -4.43 -16.33 -8.39
C LEU A 191 -4.10 -16.76 -6.96
N GLU A 192 -5.01 -16.55 -6.01
CA GLU A 192 -4.85 -17.01 -4.63
C GLU A 192 -4.98 -18.54 -4.52
N GLU A 193 -5.92 -19.14 -5.24
CA GLU A 193 -6.09 -20.61 -5.29
C GLU A 193 -4.86 -21.30 -5.90
N VAL A 194 -4.36 -20.78 -7.02
CA VAL A 194 -3.13 -21.26 -7.65
C VAL A 194 -1.95 -21.10 -6.68
N SER A 195 -1.82 -19.96 -6.03
CA SER A 195 -0.74 -19.72 -5.06
C SER A 195 -0.82 -20.65 -3.84
N ALA A 196 -2.03 -20.98 -3.38
CA ALA A 196 -2.24 -21.90 -2.27
C ALA A 196 -1.90 -23.35 -2.67
N PHE A 197 -2.25 -23.76 -3.89
CA PHE A 197 -1.92 -25.08 -4.41
C PHE A 197 -0.41 -25.34 -4.46
N PHE A 198 0.39 -24.35 -4.86
CA PHE A 198 1.86 -24.48 -4.90
C PHE A 198 2.55 -24.26 -3.55
N ALA A 199 1.82 -23.80 -2.53
CA ALA A 199 2.37 -23.54 -1.19
C ALA A 199 2.13 -24.71 -0.20
N GLY A 200 1.26 -25.66 -0.55
CA GLY A 200 1.06 -26.92 0.17
C GLY A 200 1.95 -28.02 -0.37
#